data_AF-A0A7S4I4X3-F1
#
_entry.id   AF-A0A7S4I4X3-F1
#
_cell.length_a   1.000
_cell.length_b   1.000
_cell.length_c   1.000
_cell.angle_alpha   90.00
_cell.angle_beta   90.00
_cell.angle_gamma   90.00
#
_symmetry.space_group_name_H-M   'P 1'
#
loop_
_entity.id
_entity.type
_entity.pdbx_description
1 polymer ?
#
loop_
_entity_poly.entity_id
_entity_poly.type
_entity_poly.pdbx_seq_one_letter_code
_entity_poly.pdbx_strand_id
1 'polypeptide(L)'
;KLPMPDEPLHVPPEEPTNGKGTRSRGKGKENCVLTELQVLIIQSIADRGGKATIDEITDGVSQKWGSLRRRDGSKYTADCRRAVQASLANNPSSKPIFRRESRKQGIW
;
A
#
# COMPACT_ATOMS: atom_id res chain seq x y z
N LYS A 1 32.59 34.92 -39.77
CA LYS A 1 32.04 35.57 -38.55
C LYS A 1 30.79 34.81 -38.14
N LEU A 2 30.87 34.08 -37.01
CA LEU A 2 29.74 33.55 -36.20
C LEU A 2 28.92 34.73 -35.62
N PRO A 3 27.73 34.57 -34.98
CA PRO A 3 27.18 33.34 -34.36
C PRO A 3 25.67 33.07 -34.54
N MET A 4 25.28 31.89 -34.04
CA MET A 4 23.92 31.40 -33.79
C MET A 4 23.10 32.37 -32.93
N PRO A 5 21.77 32.51 -33.16
CA PRO A 5 20.90 33.12 -32.17
C PRO A 5 20.64 32.16 -31.01
N ASP A 6 21.08 32.63 -29.84
CA ASP A 6 20.79 32.25 -28.47
C ASP A 6 19.36 31.69 -28.27
N GLU A 7 19.24 30.39 -27.98
CA GLU A 7 18.01 29.81 -27.43
C GLU A 7 18.07 29.99 -25.91
N PRO A 8 17.21 30.82 -25.30
CA PRO A 8 17.32 31.15 -23.89
C PRO A 8 16.93 29.95 -23.01
N LEU A 9 17.88 29.54 -22.16
CA LEU A 9 17.63 28.71 -20.98
C LEU A 9 16.55 29.37 -20.10
N HIS A 10 15.40 28.71 -19.93
CA HIS A 10 14.49 29.00 -18.83
C HIS A 10 14.02 27.69 -18.18
N VAL A 11 14.65 27.38 -17.05
CA VAL A 11 14.21 26.37 -16.07
C VAL A 11 13.20 27.03 -15.10
N PRO A 12 12.45 26.26 -14.28
CA PRO A 12 11.00 26.13 -14.25
C PRO A 12 10.29 27.01 -13.18
N PRO A 13 8.95 26.93 -13.07
CA PRO A 13 8.34 27.04 -11.74
C PRO A 13 7.42 25.86 -11.38
N GLU A 14 7.81 25.20 -10.28
CA GLU A 14 7.04 24.95 -9.06
C GLU A 14 5.74 24.11 -9.06
N GLU A 15 5.71 23.21 -8.07
CA GLU A 15 4.65 22.26 -7.72
C GLU A 15 3.25 22.85 -7.54
N PRO A 16 2.20 22.05 -7.77
CA PRO A 16 1.01 22.11 -6.93
C PRO A 16 1.16 21.15 -5.74
N THR A 17 1.66 21.69 -4.63
CA THR A 17 1.37 21.14 -3.30
C THR A 17 -0.10 21.47 -2.96
N ASN A 18 -1.03 20.53 -3.14
CA ASN A 18 -2.35 20.68 -2.54
C ASN A 18 -3.03 19.34 -2.26
N GLY A 19 -2.79 18.85 -1.05
CA GLY A 19 -3.53 17.75 -0.45
C GLY A 19 -3.78 18.04 1.01
N LYS A 20 -4.56 19.09 1.28
CA LYS A 20 -5.10 19.45 2.60
C LYS A 20 -5.59 18.21 3.35
N GLY A 21 -5.13 18.07 4.59
CA GLY A 21 -5.59 17.04 5.49
C GLY A 21 -7.04 17.23 5.92
N THR A 22 -7.68 16.12 6.28
CA THR A 22 -8.76 16.12 7.26
C THR A 22 -8.52 15.01 8.26
N ARG A 23 -8.30 15.43 9.51
CA ARG A 23 -8.36 14.58 10.70
C ARG A 23 -9.75 13.95 10.76
N SER A 24 -9.82 12.62 10.82
CA SER A 24 -11.06 11.94 11.22
C SER A 24 -10.74 10.82 12.20
N ARG A 25 -10.89 11.20 13.47
CA ARG A 25 -11.03 10.34 14.64
C ARG A 25 -12.38 9.63 14.47
N GLY A 26 -12.36 8.34 14.12
CA GLY A 26 -13.58 7.60 13.71
C GLY A 26 -13.65 6.20 14.30
N LYS A 27 -14.06 6.16 15.57
CA LYS A 27 -14.47 4.97 16.33
C LYS A 27 -15.73 4.40 15.64
N GLY A 28 -15.67 3.18 15.11
CA GLY A 28 -16.79 2.58 14.39
C GLY A 28 -16.48 1.12 14.07
N LYS A 29 -17.07 0.22 14.86
CA LYS A 29 -17.00 -1.24 14.70
C LYS A 29 -17.98 -1.64 13.60
N GLU A 30 -17.47 -1.86 12.40
CA GLU A 30 -18.19 -2.55 11.33
C GLU A 30 -17.53 -3.93 11.21
N ASN A 31 -18.31 -4.99 11.45
CA ASN A 31 -17.85 -6.38 11.45
C ASN A 31 -17.55 -6.84 10.01
N CYS A 32 -16.56 -6.21 9.36
CA CYS A 32 -15.97 -6.71 8.13
C CYS A 32 -15.16 -7.95 8.49
N VAL A 33 -15.70 -9.13 8.19
CA VAL A 33 -14.97 -10.39 8.31
C VAL A 33 -13.72 -10.29 7.43
N LEU A 34 -12.56 -10.13 8.06
CA LEU A 34 -11.27 -10.05 7.39
C LEU A 34 -10.99 -11.38 6.68
N THR A 35 -10.45 -11.31 5.46
CA THR A 35 -9.95 -12.51 4.78
C THR A 35 -8.68 -13.02 5.45
N GLU A 36 -8.39 -14.31 5.31
CA GLU A 36 -7.18 -14.92 5.88
C GLU A 36 -5.89 -14.24 5.37
N LEU A 37 -5.88 -13.81 4.10
CA LEU A 37 -4.80 -12.99 3.54
C LEU A 37 -4.63 -11.66 4.29
N GLN A 38 -5.74 -10.95 4.56
CA GLN A 38 -5.68 -9.69 5.29
C GLN A 38 -5.19 -9.90 6.72
N VAL A 39 -5.61 -10.99 7.38
CA VAL A 39 -5.13 -11.34 8.71
C VAL A 39 -3.61 -11.58 8.69
N LEU A 40 -3.09 -12.32 7.72
CA LEU A 40 -1.66 -12.55 7.58
C LEU A 40 -0.88 -11.26 7.31
N ILE A 41 -1.41 -10.35 6.50
CA ILE A 41 -0.79 -9.05 6.26
C ILE A 41 -0.73 -8.23 7.56
N ILE A 42 -1.84 -8.18 8.33
CA ILE A 42 -1.88 -7.50 9.63
C ILE A 42 -0.85 -8.10 10.59
N GLN A 43 -0.77 -9.42 10.67
CA GLN A 43 0.18 -10.11 11.52
C GLN A 43 1.62 -9.83 11.11
N SER A 44 1.92 -9.87 9.81
CA SER A 44 3.26 -9.55 9.28
C SER A 44 3.68 -8.12 9.61
N ILE A 45 2.75 -7.16 9.56
CA ILE A 45 3.02 -5.76 9.95
C ILE A 45 3.21 -5.66 11.48
N ALA A 46 2.40 -6.37 12.28
CA ALA A 46 2.46 -6.35 13.73
C ALA A 46 3.79 -6.94 14.26
N ASP A 47 4.25 -8.06 13.70
CA ASP A 47 5.54 -8.68 14.02
C ASP A 47 6.73 -7.76 13.75
N ARG A 48 6.60 -6.83 12.79
CA ARG A 48 7.62 -5.83 12.43
C ARG A 48 7.53 -4.53 13.23
N GLY A 49 6.68 -4.48 14.27
CA GLY A 49 6.52 -3.29 15.11
C GLY A 49 5.48 -2.28 14.58
N GLY A 50 4.55 -2.74 13.74
CA GLY A 50 3.42 -1.94 13.27
C GLY A 50 3.69 -1.16 11.98
N LYS A 51 4.85 -1.36 11.34
CA LYS A 51 5.19 -0.83 10.02
C LYS A 51 6.02 -1.85 9.26
N ALA A 52 5.65 -2.12 8.01
CA ALA A 52 6.43 -3.06 7.20
C ALA A 52 6.47 -2.65 5.73
N THR A 53 7.56 -3.02 5.06
CA THR A 53 7.66 -2.89 3.62
C THR A 53 6.88 -4.00 2.92
N ILE A 54 6.56 -3.80 1.64
CA ILE A 54 5.84 -4.83 0.88
C ILE A 54 6.61 -6.14 0.78
N ASP A 55 7.94 -6.10 0.69
CA ASP A 55 8.78 -7.29 0.65
C ASP A 55 8.75 -8.03 1.99
N GLU A 56 8.80 -7.32 3.12
CA GLU A 56 8.66 -7.93 4.46
C GLU A 56 7.27 -8.54 4.70
N ILE A 57 6.22 -7.85 4.27
CA ILE A 57 4.86 -8.39 4.33
C ILE A 57 4.77 -9.64 3.46
N THR A 58 5.28 -9.58 2.24
CA THR A 58 5.26 -10.70 1.31
C THR A 58 6.04 -11.90 1.86
N ASP A 59 7.19 -11.66 2.49
CA ASP A 59 8.00 -12.70 3.15
C ASP A 59 7.18 -13.42 4.24
N GLY A 60 6.55 -12.67 5.15
CA GLY A 60 5.71 -13.25 6.20
C GLY A 60 4.49 -14.01 5.67
N VAL A 61 3.81 -13.45 4.66
CA VAL A 61 2.67 -14.13 4.02
C VAL A 61 3.11 -15.37 3.23
N SER A 62 4.28 -15.34 2.59
CA SER A 62 4.80 -16.44 1.76
C SER A 62 4.94 -17.74 2.55
N GLN A 63 5.31 -17.65 3.83
CA GLN A 63 5.45 -18.82 4.71
C GLN A 63 4.14 -19.59 4.90
N LYS A 64 2.99 -18.91 4.78
CA LYS A 64 1.65 -19.50 4.94
C LYS A 64 0.89 -19.60 3.61
N TRP A 65 1.46 -19.09 2.52
CA TRP A 65 0.82 -18.98 1.22
C TRP A 65 0.32 -20.30 0.66
N GLY A 66 1.08 -21.39 0.81
CA GLY A 66 0.69 -22.72 0.32
C GLY A 66 -0.57 -23.29 0.97
N SER A 67 -0.88 -22.87 2.20
CA SER A 67 -2.10 -23.26 2.93
C SER A 67 -3.23 -22.24 2.78
N LEU A 68 -2.95 -21.07 2.21
CA LEU A 68 -3.86 -19.95 2.18
C LEU A 68 -5.01 -20.18 1.20
N ARG A 69 -6.23 -19.90 1.66
CA ARG A 69 -7.46 -20.08 0.89
C ARG A 69 -8.18 -18.76 0.73
N ARG A 70 -8.81 -18.56 -0.42
CA ARG A 70 -9.74 -17.44 -0.63
C ARG A 70 -11.00 -17.67 0.21
N ARG A 71 -11.84 -16.64 0.32
CA ARG A 71 -13.13 -16.71 1.03
C ARG A 71 -14.06 -17.84 0.54
N ASP A 72 -13.92 -18.19 -0.74
CA ASP A 72 -14.68 -19.25 -1.42
C ASP A 72 -14.04 -20.65 -1.24
N GLY A 73 -12.92 -20.77 -0.52
CA GLY A 73 -12.18 -22.03 -0.36
C GLY A 73 -11.29 -22.37 -1.56
N SER A 74 -11.37 -21.63 -2.66
CA SER A 74 -10.44 -21.74 -3.79
C SER A 74 -9.01 -21.33 -3.41
N LYS A 75 -8.02 -21.95 -4.06
CA LYS A 75 -6.61 -21.55 -3.90
C LYS A 75 -6.38 -20.18 -4.56
N TYR A 76 -5.40 -19.44 -4.05
CA TYR A 76 -4.88 -18.30 -4.78
C TYR A 76 -4.10 -18.78 -6.02
N THR A 77 -4.46 -18.26 -7.20
CA THR A 77 -3.79 -18.54 -8.47
C THR A 77 -2.76 -17.49 -8.84
N ALA A 78 -2.85 -16.29 -8.27
CA ALA A 78 -1.90 -15.21 -8.43
C ALA A 78 -0.68 -15.40 -7.52
N ASP A 79 0.44 -14.78 -7.85
CA ASP A 79 1.62 -14.76 -6.99
C ASP A 79 1.32 -14.07 -5.64
N CYS A 80 1.99 -14.55 -4.58
CA CYS A 80 1.84 -14.01 -3.21
C CYS A 80 1.98 -12.48 -3.19
N ARG A 81 3.06 -11.97 -3.80
CA ARG A 81 3.33 -10.54 -3.91
C ARG A 81 2.18 -9.77 -4.57
N ARG A 82 1.63 -10.31 -5.66
CA ARG A 82 0.54 -9.69 -6.42
C ARG A 82 -0.75 -9.65 -5.60
N ALA A 83 -1.05 -10.70 -4.85
CA ALA A 83 -2.21 -10.74 -3.98
C ALA A 83 -2.08 -9.78 -2.78
N VAL A 84 -0.88 -9.69 -2.19
CA VAL A 84 -0.57 -8.70 -1.13
C VAL A 84 -0.74 -7.28 -1.68
N GLN A 85 -0.15 -6.97 -2.84
CA GLN A 85 -0.33 -5.69 -3.52
C GLN A 85 -1.80 -5.35 -3.76
N ALA A 86 -2.57 -6.31 -4.30
CA ALA A 86 -3.98 -6.14 -4.54
C ALA A 86 -4.75 -5.89 -3.23
N SER A 87 -4.43 -6.61 -2.15
CA SER A 87 -5.08 -6.42 -0.85
C SER A 87 -4.73 -5.08 -0.19
N LEU A 88 -3.49 -4.61 -0.36
CA LEU A 88 -3.04 -3.30 0.14
C LEU A 88 -3.64 -2.15 -0.69
N ALA A 89 -3.81 -2.34 -2.00
CA ALA A 89 -4.42 -1.35 -2.88
C ALA A 89 -5.96 -1.30 -2.72
N ASN A 90 -6.59 -2.44 -2.50
CA ASN A 90 -8.04 -2.58 -2.43
C ASN A 90 -8.55 -2.29 -1.01
N ASN A 91 -8.51 -1.02 -0.64
CA ASN A 91 -9.06 -0.50 0.61
C ASN A 91 -10.38 0.23 0.35
N PRO A 92 -11.47 -0.05 1.10
CA PRO A 92 -12.68 0.76 0.99
C PRO A 92 -12.35 2.19 1.44
N SER A 93 -12.65 3.18 0.59
CA SER A 93 -12.31 4.60 0.82
C SER A 93 -12.83 5.15 2.15
N SER A 94 -13.89 4.54 2.71
CA SER A 94 -14.47 4.93 3.99
C SER A 94 -13.64 4.47 5.20
N LYS A 95 -12.93 3.34 5.11
CA LYS A 95 -12.14 2.78 6.22
C LYS A 95 -11.01 1.86 5.74
N PRO A 96 -9.87 2.43 5.32
CA PRO A 96 -8.73 1.61 4.88
C PRO A 96 -8.20 0.78 6.05
N ILE A 97 -8.09 -0.53 5.85
CA ILE A 97 -7.49 -1.48 6.80
C ILE A 97 -5.98 -1.28 6.83
N PHE A 98 -5.39 -1.05 5.65
CA PHE A 98 -3.97 -0.79 5.49
C PHE A 98 -3.74 0.65 5.07
N ARG A 99 -2.79 1.35 5.70
CA ARG A 99 -2.49 2.74 5.36
C ARG A 99 -1.05 2.85 4.90
N ARG A 100 -0.86 3.25 3.64
CA ARG A 100 0.47 3.57 3.14
C ARG A 100 1.01 4.79 3.87
N GLU A 101 2.23 4.70 4.41
CA GLU A 101 2.87 5.81 5.10
C GLU A 101 3.18 6.94 4.09
N SER A 102 2.70 8.15 4.37
CA SER A 102 2.86 9.28 3.45
C SER A 102 4.28 9.84 3.41
N ARG A 103 5.10 9.56 4.45
CA ARG A 103 6.45 10.13 4.60
C ARG A 103 7.56 9.26 3.99
N LYS A 104 7.30 7.97 3.80
CA LYS A 104 8.26 7.01 3.24
C LYS A 104 7.54 6.13 2.23
N GLN A 105 7.98 6.18 0.98
CA GLN A 105 7.39 5.35 -0.07
C GLN A 105 7.61 3.87 0.24
N GLY A 106 6.59 3.04 0.01
CA GLY A 106 6.70 1.58 0.12
C GLY A 106 6.50 0.99 1.52
N ILE A 107 6.15 1.80 2.53
CA ILE A 107 5.85 1.33 3.89
C ILE A 107 4.33 1.38 4.13
N TRP A 108 3.81 0.33 4.75
CA TRP A 108 2.40 0.16 5.14
C TRP A 108 2.24 0.01 6.65
#